data_AF-A0A6A3VTM3-F1
#
_entry.id   AF-A0A6A3VTM3-F1
#
_cell.length_a   1.000
_cell.length_b   1.000
_cell.length_c   1.000
_cell.angle_alpha   90.00
_cell.angle_beta   90.00
_cell.angle_gamma   90.00
#
_symmetry.space_group_name_H-M   'P 1'
#
loop_
_entity.id
_entity.type
_entity.pdbx_description
1 polymer ?
#
loop_
_entity_poly.entity_id
_entity_poly.type
_entity_poly.pdbx_seq_one_letter_code
_entity_poly.pdbx_strand_id
1 'polypeptide(L)'
;MPSIASGYLSTLKYAHCSKMKKMTWMLAKRYAMAKELGTPTRPSVCVTCTASISKLRIGVYGRSESSTCKLYVGYLCRTCRIQRKLSFVASDMQLEQRKVSFCGLCLQQVRTMSPLEVAREHAAGICKQLSSFGPIDSSYTSSMSDS
;
A
#
# COMPACT_ATOMS: atom_id res chain seq x y z
N MET A 1 -8.04 -15.04 32.06
CA MET A 1 -7.24 -13.80 31.90
C MET A 1 -6.29 -13.98 30.71
N PRO A 2 -6.33 -13.13 29.67
CA PRO A 2 -5.33 -13.18 28.59
C PRO A 2 -3.93 -12.94 29.18
N SER A 3 -2.93 -13.71 28.75
CA SER A 3 -1.55 -13.49 29.21
C SER A 3 -0.98 -12.18 28.64
N ILE A 4 -0.01 -11.58 29.35
CA ILE A 4 0.72 -10.38 28.89
C ILE A 4 1.32 -10.60 27.48
N ALA A 5 1.76 -11.83 27.18
CA ALA A 5 2.26 -12.21 25.87
C ALA A 5 1.19 -12.09 24.76
N SER A 6 -0.08 -12.44 25.07
CA SER A 6 -1.21 -12.28 24.14
C SER A 6 -1.51 -10.81 23.85
N GLY A 7 -1.48 -9.95 24.88
CA GLY A 7 -1.61 -8.50 24.73
C GLY A 7 -0.50 -7.92 23.85
N TYR A 8 0.76 -8.27 24.14
CA TYR A 8 1.91 -7.79 23.36
C TYR A 8 1.86 -8.23 21.90
N LEU A 9 1.59 -9.51 21.63
CA LEU A 9 1.46 -10.01 20.26
C LEU A 9 0.36 -9.29 19.47
N SER A 10 -0.75 -8.96 20.14
CA SER A 10 -1.85 -8.21 19.53
C SER A 10 -1.40 -6.82 19.10
N THR A 11 -0.69 -6.09 19.98
CA THR A 11 -0.15 -4.76 19.63
C THR A 11 0.80 -4.82 18.43
N LEU A 12 1.67 -5.83 18.35
CA LEU A 12 2.57 -6.03 17.22
C LEU A 12 1.81 -6.32 15.92
N LYS A 13 0.76 -7.16 15.97
CA LYS A 13 -0.10 -7.43 14.82
C LYS A 13 -0.77 -6.15 14.30
N TYR A 14 -1.27 -5.30 15.20
CA TYR A 14 -1.86 -4.01 14.82
C TYR A 14 -0.83 -3.05 14.22
N ALA A 15 0.38 -2.97 14.79
CA ALA A 15 1.45 -2.15 14.24
C ALA A 15 1.87 -2.61 12.84
N HIS A 16 1.98 -3.93 12.62
CA HIS A 16 2.26 -4.50 11.31
C HIS A 16 1.14 -4.21 10.31
N CYS A 17 -0.12 -4.41 10.71
CA CYS A 17 -1.30 -4.12 9.89
C CYS A 17 -1.34 -2.64 9.49
N SER A 18 -1.10 -1.72 10.44
CA SER A 18 -1.02 -0.28 10.19
C SER A 18 0.04 0.03 9.13
N LYS A 19 1.25 -0.50 9.27
CA LYS A 19 2.34 -0.29 8.31
C LYS A 19 1.96 -0.77 6.90
N MET A 20 1.33 -1.93 6.78
CA MET A 20 0.88 -2.47 5.49
C MET A 20 -0.24 -1.62 4.89
N LYS A 21 -1.24 -1.22 5.68
CA LYS A 21 -2.33 -0.35 5.23
C LYS A 21 -1.81 0.99 4.72
N LYS A 22 -0.86 1.63 5.41
CA LYS A 22 -0.24 2.87 4.95
C LYS A 22 0.44 2.72 3.58
N MET A 23 1.14 1.60 3.34
CA MET A 23 1.76 1.31 2.04
C MET A 23 0.72 1.16 0.94
N THR A 24 -0.31 0.34 1.18
CA THR A 24 -1.36 0.07 0.20
C THR A 24 -2.17 1.33 -0.12
N TRP A 25 -2.50 2.13 0.89
CA TRP A 25 -3.20 3.40 0.71
C TRP A 25 -2.39 4.40 -0.15
N MET A 26 -1.09 4.55 0.12
CA MET A 26 -0.22 5.41 -0.70
C MET A 26 -0.10 4.94 -2.15
N LEU A 27 -0.05 3.63 -2.37
CA LEU A 27 -0.03 3.06 -3.72
C LEU A 27 -1.32 3.38 -4.47
N ALA A 28 -2.47 3.20 -3.82
CA ALA A 28 -3.77 3.51 -4.42
C ALA A 28 -3.87 5.00 -4.81
N LYS A 29 -3.45 5.91 -3.92
CA LYS A 29 -3.43 7.35 -4.20
C LYS A 29 -2.53 7.71 -5.38
N ARG A 30 -1.33 7.11 -5.45
CA ARG A 30 -0.41 7.31 -6.57
C ARG A 30 -0.93 6.73 -7.87
N TYR A 31 -1.59 5.57 -7.83
CA TYR A 31 -2.21 4.98 -9.02
C TYR A 31 -3.34 5.86 -9.57
N ALA A 32 -4.18 6.42 -8.70
CA ALA A 32 -5.21 7.38 -9.09
C ALA A 32 -4.60 8.62 -9.78
N MET A 33 -3.58 9.23 -9.19
CA MET A 33 -2.86 10.37 -9.78
C MET A 33 -2.20 10.02 -11.12
N ALA A 34 -1.63 8.82 -11.26
CA ALA A 34 -0.98 8.39 -12.49
C ALA A 34 -1.97 8.13 -13.64
N LYS A 35 -3.21 7.72 -13.33
CA LYS A 35 -4.28 7.57 -14.32
C LYS A 35 -4.64 8.90 -14.99
N GLU A 36 -4.53 10.00 -14.26
CA GLU A 36 -4.82 11.35 -14.75
C GLU A 36 -3.67 11.97 -15.56
N LEU A 37 -2.42 11.71 -15.13
CA LEU A 37 -1.23 12.42 -15.66
C LEU A 37 -0.42 11.62 -16.71
N GLY A 38 -0.78 10.37 -16.99
CA GLY A 38 -0.04 9.49 -17.91
C GLY A 38 1.32 9.03 -17.35
N THR A 39 2.10 8.30 -18.16
CA THR A 39 3.42 7.80 -17.75
C THR A 39 4.54 8.78 -18.16
N PRO A 40 5.26 9.40 -17.20
CA PRO A 40 6.34 10.32 -17.56
C PRO A 40 7.53 9.56 -18.17
N THR A 41 8.06 10.04 -19.29
CA THR A 41 9.32 9.55 -19.86
C THR A 41 10.47 9.94 -18.95
N ARG A 42 11.03 8.99 -18.19
CA ARG A 42 12.10 9.27 -17.22
C ARG A 42 13.47 8.78 -17.70
N PRO A 43 14.54 9.52 -17.39
CA PRO A 43 15.91 9.09 -17.68
C PRO A 43 16.24 7.77 -16.97
N SER A 44 17.11 6.96 -17.58
CA SER A 44 17.56 5.67 -17.04
C SER A 44 18.61 5.86 -15.92
N VAL A 45 18.24 6.58 -14.87
CA VAL A 45 19.06 6.85 -13.69
C VAL A 45 18.29 6.50 -12.42
N CYS A 46 19.00 6.09 -11.37
CA CYS A 46 18.37 5.80 -10.10
C CYS A 46 17.80 7.07 -9.47
N VAL A 47 16.52 7.06 -9.09
CA VAL A 47 15.88 8.23 -8.44
C VAL A 47 16.41 8.54 -7.04
N THR A 48 17.19 7.64 -6.43
CA THR A 48 17.70 7.81 -5.06
C THR A 48 19.15 8.27 -5.06
N CYS A 49 20.03 7.62 -5.83
CA CYS A 49 21.47 7.85 -5.81
C CYS A 49 22.03 8.36 -7.14
N THR A 50 21.15 8.69 -8.10
CA THR A 50 21.48 9.19 -9.45
C THR A 50 22.42 8.32 -10.30
N ALA A 51 22.84 7.15 -9.79
CA ALA A 51 23.65 6.19 -10.53
C ALA A 51 22.97 5.77 -11.83
N SER A 52 23.75 5.65 -12.90
CA SER A 52 23.25 5.24 -14.20
C SER A 52 22.73 3.79 -14.15
N ILE A 53 21.55 3.56 -14.73
CA ILE A 53 20.99 2.23 -14.90
C ILE A 53 21.49 1.72 -16.26
N SER A 54 22.46 0.80 -16.25
CA SER A 54 23.07 0.28 -17.49
C SER A 54 22.00 -0.22 -18.49
N LYS A 55 22.04 0.26 -19.74
CA LYS A 55 21.09 -0.09 -20.82
C LYS A 55 21.04 -1.60 -21.13
N LEU A 56 22.14 -2.33 -20.93
CA LEU A 56 22.19 -3.80 -21.06
C LEU A 56 21.24 -4.54 -20.08
N ARG A 57 20.88 -3.90 -18.96
CA ARG A 57 19.94 -4.44 -17.95
C ARG A 57 18.49 -4.02 -18.21
N ILE A 58 18.28 -3.15 -19.20
CA ILE A 58 16.97 -2.79 -19.78
C ILE A 58 16.87 -3.63 -21.06
N GLY A 59 16.95 -4.95 -20.95
CA GLY A 59 16.79 -5.84 -22.10
C GLY A 59 15.42 -5.65 -22.77
N VAL A 60 15.20 -6.26 -23.92
CA VAL A 60 13.99 -6.13 -24.76
C VAL A 60 12.67 -6.52 -24.03
N TYR A 61 12.78 -7.12 -22.84
CA TYR A 61 11.69 -7.44 -21.87
C TYR A 61 11.80 -6.65 -20.53
N GLY A 62 12.62 -5.60 -20.48
CA GLY A 62 13.35 -5.11 -19.30
C GLY A 62 12.70 -3.97 -18.53
N ARG A 63 11.45 -3.59 -18.82
CA ARG A 63 10.64 -2.79 -17.89
C ARG A 63 9.99 -3.69 -16.86
N SER A 64 10.76 -4.53 -16.16
CA SER A 64 10.20 -5.29 -15.06
C SER A 64 9.70 -4.31 -13.99
N GLU A 65 8.43 -4.41 -13.60
CA GLU A 65 7.82 -3.63 -12.50
C GLU A 65 8.67 -3.66 -11.22
N SER A 66 9.56 -4.65 -11.10
CA SER A 66 10.48 -4.86 -10.01
C SER A 66 11.61 -3.83 -9.92
N SER A 67 11.92 -3.10 -10.99
CA SER A 67 13.07 -2.18 -11.06
C SER A 67 12.73 -0.71 -10.84
N THR A 68 11.45 -0.40 -10.65
CA THR A 68 10.97 0.96 -10.40
C THR A 68 10.41 1.10 -8.99
N CYS A 69 10.51 2.29 -8.42
CA CYS A 69 9.77 2.66 -7.23
C CYS A 69 8.31 2.88 -7.60
N LYS A 70 7.38 2.12 -7.01
CA LYS A 70 5.95 2.28 -7.31
C LYS A 70 5.31 3.58 -6.79
N LEU A 71 5.97 4.30 -5.88
CA LEU A 71 5.44 5.56 -5.33
C LEU A 71 5.96 6.80 -6.05
N TYR A 72 7.26 6.91 -6.30
CA TYR A 72 7.81 8.02 -7.09
C TYR A 72 7.80 7.76 -8.60
N VAL A 73 7.55 6.53 -9.06
CA VAL A 73 7.51 6.12 -10.49
C VAL A 73 8.84 6.39 -11.22
N GLY A 74 9.95 5.88 -10.69
CA GLY A 74 11.24 5.97 -11.36
C GLY A 74 12.18 4.83 -11.01
N TYR A 75 13.29 4.70 -11.75
CA TYR A 75 14.18 3.54 -11.66
C TYR A 75 14.96 3.48 -10.34
N LEU A 76 15.22 2.26 -9.88
CA LEU A 76 16.03 1.96 -8.71
C LEU A 76 17.19 1.05 -9.11
N CYS A 77 18.40 1.40 -8.68
CA CYS A 77 19.51 0.48 -8.74
C CYS A 77 19.31 -0.67 -7.73
N ARG A 78 20.13 -1.72 -7.82
CA ARG A 78 19.97 -2.91 -6.95
C ARG A 78 20.10 -2.58 -5.46
N THR A 79 20.98 -1.65 -5.10
CA THR A 79 21.25 -1.27 -3.71
C THR A 79 20.15 -0.36 -3.12
N CYS A 80 19.58 0.54 -3.92
CA CYS A 80 18.50 1.43 -3.47
C CYS A 80 17.11 0.77 -3.56
N ARG A 81 17.00 -0.41 -4.16
CA ARG A 81 15.73 -1.14 -4.30
C ARG A 81 15.42 -1.94 -3.05
N ILE A 82 14.31 -1.62 -2.41
CA ILE A 82 13.79 -2.34 -1.24
C ILE A 82 12.47 -2.98 -1.62
N GLN A 83 12.40 -4.31 -1.52
CA GLN A 83 11.19 -5.06 -1.85
C GLN A 83 10.37 -5.39 -0.58
N ARG A 84 9.06 -5.22 -0.67
CA ARG A 84 8.09 -5.56 0.39
C ARG A 84 6.96 -6.39 -0.20
N LYS A 85 6.53 -7.43 0.52
CA LYS A 85 5.29 -8.15 0.20
C LYS A 85 4.14 -7.36 0.80
N LEU A 86 3.19 -6.98 -0.03
CA LEU A 86 1.97 -6.30 0.40
C LEU A 86 0.79 -7.20 0.10
N SER A 87 -0.20 -7.19 0.98
CA SER A 87 -1.48 -7.89 0.78
C SER A 87 -2.51 -6.92 0.21
N PHE A 88 -3.21 -7.35 -0.82
CA PHE A 88 -4.29 -6.64 -1.48
C PHE A 88 -5.53 -7.51 -1.47
N VAL A 89 -6.72 -6.90 -1.43
CA VAL A 89 -7.98 -7.62 -1.64
C VAL A 89 -8.25 -7.59 -3.15
N ALA A 90 -8.31 -8.76 -3.78
CA ALA A 90 -8.67 -8.90 -5.17
C ALA A 90 -10.20 -8.84 -5.36
N SER A 91 -10.66 -8.79 -6.61
CA SER A 91 -12.08 -8.67 -6.95
C SER A 91 -12.93 -9.87 -6.51
N ASP A 92 -12.28 -11.01 -6.29
CA ASP A 92 -12.86 -12.25 -5.75
C ASP A 92 -12.95 -12.26 -4.21
N MET A 93 -12.69 -11.13 -3.55
CA MET A 93 -12.61 -10.98 -2.09
C MET A 93 -11.48 -11.79 -1.43
N GLN A 94 -10.54 -12.34 -2.20
CA GLN A 94 -9.39 -13.05 -1.66
C GLN A 94 -8.22 -12.09 -1.40
N LEU A 95 -7.37 -12.47 -0.45
CA LEU A 95 -6.14 -11.75 -0.15
C LEU A 95 -4.99 -12.23 -1.04
N GLU A 96 -4.54 -11.36 -1.94
CA GLU A 96 -3.35 -11.62 -2.77
C GLU A 96 -2.12 -10.91 -2.23
N GLN A 97 -1.00 -11.62 -2.15
CA GLN A 97 0.29 -11.02 -1.83
C GLN A 97 1.10 -10.71 -3.09
N ARG A 98 1.51 -9.45 -3.25
CA ARG A 98 2.35 -9.01 -4.37
C ARG A 98 3.64 -8.39 -3.87
N LYS A 99 4.76 -8.68 -4.56
CA LYS A 99 6.07 -8.11 -4.24
C LYS A 99 6.21 -6.75 -4.92
N VAL A 100 6.39 -5.70 -4.11
CA VAL A 100 6.45 -4.32 -4.59
C VAL A 100 7.80 -3.70 -4.23
N SER A 101 8.36 -2.91 -5.15
CA SER A 101 9.66 -2.23 -5.00
C SER A 101 9.50 -0.76 -4.60
N PHE A 102 10.28 -0.32 -3.61
CA PHE A 102 10.31 1.04 -3.07
C PHE A 102 11.75 1.54 -2.89
N CYS A 103 11.94 2.87 -2.89
CA CYS A 103 13.17 3.49 -2.39
C CYS A 103 13.06 3.73 -0.87
N GLY A 104 14.22 3.95 -0.23
CA GLY A 104 14.28 4.27 1.21
C GLY A 104 13.49 5.52 1.59
N LEU A 105 13.54 6.57 0.75
CA LEU A 105 12.82 7.82 0.99
C LEU A 105 11.30 7.61 1.06
N CYS A 106 10.74 6.86 0.10
CA CYS A 106 9.33 6.48 0.12
C CYS A 106 8.98 5.70 1.38
N LEU A 107 9.79 4.70 1.73
CA LEU A 107 9.52 3.90 2.93
C LEU A 107 9.54 4.74 4.19
N GLN A 108 10.42 5.74 4.26
CA GLN A 108 10.48 6.68 5.38
C GLN A 108 9.24 7.57 5.42
N GLN A 109 8.82 8.11 4.27
CA GLN A 109 7.59 8.91 4.18
C GLN A 109 6.37 8.10 4.66
N VAL A 110 6.22 6.85 4.22
CA VAL A 110 5.11 6.00 4.67
C VAL A 110 5.16 5.73 6.17
N ARG A 111 6.36 5.61 6.76
CA ARG A 111 6.51 5.42 8.21
C ARG A 111 6.03 6.63 9.00
N THR A 112 6.33 7.84 8.54
CA THR A 112 6.00 9.09 9.24
C THR A 112 4.55 9.54 9.08
N MET A 113 3.76 8.93 8.19
CA MET A 113 2.33 9.23 8.06
C MET A 113 1.54 8.87 9.31
N SER A 114 0.48 9.63 9.60
CA SER A 114 -0.45 9.31 10.67
C SER A 114 -1.26 8.04 10.34
N PRO A 115 -1.26 7.00 11.20
CA PRO A 115 -2.17 5.87 11.05
C PRO A 115 -3.65 6.29 11.05
N LEU A 116 -4.00 7.31 11.84
CA LEU A 116 -5.37 7.77 12.02
C LEU A 116 -5.91 8.42 10.74
N GLU A 117 -5.12 9.26 10.08
CA GLU A 117 -5.51 9.90 8.82
C GLU A 117 -5.77 8.86 7.73
N VAL A 118 -4.84 7.88 7.60
CA VAL A 118 -5.00 6.78 6.64
C VAL A 118 -6.25 5.96 6.94
N ALA A 119 -6.54 5.67 8.22
CA ALA A 119 -7.74 4.95 8.61
C ALA A 119 -9.02 5.74 8.29
N ARG A 120 -9.04 7.05 8.57
CA ARG A 120 -10.17 7.95 8.27
C ARG A 120 -10.45 8.02 6.77
N GLU A 121 -9.43 8.23 5.96
CA GLU A 121 -9.59 8.31 4.50
C GLU A 121 -10.04 6.97 3.91
N HIS A 122 -9.50 5.85 4.43
CA HIS A 122 -9.94 4.53 4.04
C HIS A 122 -11.41 4.27 4.41
N ALA A 123 -11.85 4.64 5.61
CA ALA A 123 -13.24 4.50 6.04
C ALA A 123 -14.18 5.36 5.18
N ALA A 124 -13.80 6.61 4.88
CA ALA A 124 -14.56 7.47 3.98
C ALA A 124 -14.68 6.89 2.56
N GLY A 125 -13.62 6.25 2.05
CA GLY A 125 -13.65 5.54 0.77
C GLY A 125 -14.57 4.31 0.78
N ILE A 126 -14.55 3.52 1.85
CA ILE A 126 -15.47 2.39 2.04
C ILE A 126 -16.93 2.89 2.06
N CYS A 127 -17.23 3.95 2.81
CA CYS A 127 -18.58 4.52 2.86
C CYS A 127 -19.07 4.94 1.46
N LYS A 128 -18.19 5.45 0.59
CA LYS A 128 -18.53 5.76 -0.81
C LYS A 128 -18.84 4.51 -1.65
N GLN A 129 -18.11 3.41 -1.43
CA GLN A 129 -18.42 2.13 -2.09
C GLN A 129 -19.74 1.55 -1.57
N LEU A 130 -19.97 1.57 -0.25
CA LEU A 130 -21.21 1.13 0.39
C LEU A 130 -22.42 2.01 0.08
N SER A 131 -22.23 3.26 -0.34
CA SER A 131 -23.33 4.09 -0.89
C SER A 131 -23.61 3.82 -2.38
N SER A 132 -22.70 3.16 -3.09
CA SER A 132 -22.90 2.77 -4.50
C SER A 132 -23.62 1.43 -4.64
N PHE A 133 -23.49 0.56 -3.64
CA PHE A 133 -24.45 -0.49 -3.36
C PHE A 133 -25.62 0.20 -2.62
N GLY A 134 -26.87 0.03 -3.05
CA GLY A 134 -28.02 0.69 -2.39
C GLY A 134 -28.09 0.43 -0.88
N PRO A 135 -28.89 1.20 -0.12
CA PRO A 135 -28.96 1.06 1.34
C PRO A 135 -29.28 -0.39 1.71
N ILE A 136 -28.34 -1.03 2.41
CA ILE A 136 -28.59 -2.31 3.05
C ILE A 136 -29.48 -1.97 4.25
N ASP A 137 -30.74 -2.38 4.18
CA ASP A 137 -31.73 -2.16 5.22
C ASP A 137 -31.19 -2.69 6.56
N SER A 138 -30.97 -1.78 7.50
CA SER A 138 -30.41 -2.08 8.82
C SER A 138 -31.56 -2.42 9.76
N SER A 139 -32.03 -3.65 9.68
CA SER A 139 -32.89 -4.23 10.70
C SER A 139 -32.25 -5.49 11.29
N TYR A 140 -31.22 -5.29 12.11
CA TYR A 140 -30.97 -6.19 13.23
C TYR A 140 -30.82 -5.34 14.50
N THR A 141 -31.95 -4.89 15.02
CA THR A 141 -32.06 -4.62 16.45
C THR A 141 -32.30 -5.98 17.11
N SER A 142 -31.31 -6.53 17.78
CA SER A 142 -31.57 -7.56 18.80
C SER A 142 -30.99 -7.04 20.10
N SER A 143 -31.91 -6.44 20.85
CA SER A 143 -31.79 -6.02 22.24
C SER A 143 -31.18 -7.14 23.08
N MET A 144 -30.09 -6.84 23.78
CA MET A 144 -29.79 -7.53 25.02
C MET A 144 -30.33 -6.66 26.15
N SER A 145 -31.41 -7.13 26.76
CA SER A 145 -31.89 -6.64 28.05
C SER A 145 -31.82 -7.81 29.02
N ASP A 146 -31.09 -7.62 30.12
CA ASP A 146 -31.01 -8.47 31.30
C ASP A 146 -32.40 -8.83 31.86
N SER A 147 -32.59 -10.10 32.23
CA SER A 147 -33.26 -10.59 33.45
C SER A 147 -33.09 -12.10 33.58
#